data_AF-A0A7S1LZY4-F1
#
_entry.id   AF-A0A7S1LZY4-F1
#
_cell.length_a   1.000
_cell.length_b   1.000
_cell.length_c   1.000
_cell.angle_alpha   90.00
_cell.angle_beta   90.00
_cell.angle_gamma   90.00
#
_symmetry.space_group_name_H-M   'P 1'
#
loop_
_entity.id
_entity.type
_entity.pdbx_description
1 polymer ?
#
loop_
_entity_poly.entity_id
_entity_poly.type
_entity_poly.pdbx_seq_one_letter_code
_entity_poly.pdbx_strand_id
1 'polypeptide(L)'
;REPPSAAQLRSASGGRRAGPQRTLGARPAMALPKFGMKSKAAGTKTAMKAMKAKRVPKIARGRFAKSQVLSGKREKTVGGVKADGLMKNKRGKVVSKRMSARARRFYHNVEPWIESIVEARQALHTKGFVLINGKTLVGKALYVKAKAIYAERRRRAGASAAASSAPSAEPVQQPVAA
;
A
#
# COMPACT_ATOMS: atom_id res chain seq x y z
N ARG A 1 8.37 7.16 -50.60
CA ARG A 1 8.00 7.97 -49.41
C ARG A 1 8.83 7.45 -48.24
N GLU A 2 10.10 7.87 -48.21
CA GLU A 2 11.07 7.48 -47.20
C GLU A 2 11.12 8.54 -46.08
N PRO A 3 11.39 8.16 -44.81
CA PRO A 3 11.37 9.09 -43.68
C PRO A 3 12.73 9.80 -43.48
N PRO A 4 12.78 11.13 -43.30
CA PRO A 4 14.02 11.79 -42.92
C PRO A 4 14.32 11.64 -41.42
N SER A 5 15.45 10.95 -41.17
CA SER A 5 16.52 11.22 -40.19
C SER A 5 16.19 11.89 -38.84
N ALA A 6 16.47 11.13 -37.79
CA ALA A 6 16.34 11.46 -36.38
C ALA A 6 17.47 12.38 -35.84
N ALA A 7 17.56 13.63 -36.29
CA ALA A 7 18.65 14.51 -35.84
C ALA A 7 18.32 16.00 -35.75
N GLN A 8 17.23 16.43 -35.12
CA GLN A 8 17.13 17.81 -34.61
C GLN A 8 16.02 17.96 -33.56
N LEU A 9 16.32 18.77 -32.53
CA LEU A 9 15.44 19.26 -31.44
C LEU A 9 15.38 18.42 -30.14
N ARG A 10 16.55 18.28 -29.50
CA ARG A 10 16.66 18.29 -28.01
C ARG A 10 17.25 19.64 -27.59
N SER A 11 16.46 20.50 -26.94
CA SER A 11 16.89 21.39 -25.84
C SER A 11 15.86 22.50 -25.58
N ALA A 12 14.99 22.29 -24.59
CA ALA A 12 14.27 23.37 -23.90
C ALA A 12 13.73 22.86 -22.56
N SER A 13 14.61 22.70 -21.57
CA SER A 13 14.18 22.67 -20.16
C SER A 13 14.94 23.75 -19.40
N GLY A 14 14.30 24.90 -19.25
CA GLY A 14 14.81 26.01 -18.47
C GLY A 14 14.85 25.69 -16.96
N GLY A 15 15.91 26.16 -16.32
CA GLY A 15 15.83 26.83 -15.03
C GLY A 15 15.63 25.99 -13.77
N ARG A 16 16.57 25.10 -13.43
CA ARG A 16 16.80 24.73 -12.02
C ARG A 16 17.81 25.69 -11.40
N ARG A 17 17.32 26.59 -10.56
CA ARG A 17 18.10 27.50 -9.71
C ARG A 17 19.11 26.69 -8.89
N ALA A 18 20.39 26.89 -9.17
CA ALA A 18 21.50 26.39 -8.37
C ALA A 18 21.50 27.11 -7.02
N GLY A 19 21.30 26.36 -5.93
CA GLY A 19 21.58 26.84 -4.57
C GLY A 19 23.10 26.92 -4.34
N PRO A 20 23.58 27.83 -3.49
CA PRO A 20 25.01 28.06 -3.34
C PRO A 20 25.71 26.87 -2.68
N GLN A 21 26.72 26.37 -3.39
CA GLN A 21 27.67 25.35 -2.97
C GLN A 21 28.38 25.81 -1.69
N ARG A 22 28.18 25.09 -0.59
CA ARG A 22 28.99 25.23 0.62
C ARG A 22 30.39 24.71 0.31
N THR A 23 31.31 25.65 0.13
CA THR A 23 32.75 25.41 0.05
C THR A 23 33.20 24.62 1.30
N LEU A 24 33.93 23.53 1.05
CA LEU A 24 34.61 22.74 2.07
C LEU A 24 35.75 23.58 2.64
N GLY A 25 35.43 24.39 3.64
CA GLY A 25 36.39 25.09 4.47
C GLY A 25 37.20 24.08 5.29
N ALA A 26 38.51 24.29 5.26
CA ALA A 26 39.54 23.54 5.97
C ALA A 26 39.15 23.13 7.40
N ARG A 27 39.48 21.89 7.77
CA ARG A 27 39.44 21.39 9.14
C ARG A 27 40.64 22.00 9.89
N PRO A 28 40.47 22.83 10.93
CA PRO A 28 41.57 23.09 11.85
C PRO A 28 41.69 21.92 12.82
N ALA A 29 42.92 21.43 12.92
CA ALA A 29 43.37 20.38 13.80
C ALA A 29 43.25 20.77 15.29
N MET A 30 43.32 19.74 16.13
CA MET A 30 43.25 19.72 17.58
C MET A 30 43.94 20.87 18.32
N ALA A 31 43.24 21.41 19.32
CA ALA A 31 43.87 21.99 20.51
C ALA A 31 43.00 21.66 21.75
N LEU A 32 43.54 20.84 22.65
CA LEU A 32 42.97 20.53 23.96
C LEU A 32 42.90 21.81 24.84
N PRO A 33 41.76 22.15 25.45
CA PRO A 33 41.76 23.03 26.61
C PRO A 33 42.10 22.23 27.88
N LYS A 34 43.23 22.60 28.48
CA LYS A 34 43.72 22.09 29.77
C LYS A 34 42.71 22.32 30.89
N PHE A 35 42.59 21.31 31.75
CA PHE A 35 41.91 21.34 33.04
C PHE A 35 42.33 22.58 33.85
N GLY A 36 41.37 23.42 34.22
CA GLY A 36 41.55 24.57 35.10
C GLY A 36 40.38 24.68 36.07
N MET A 37 40.52 24.00 37.22
CA MET A 37 39.58 24.07 38.34
C MET A 37 39.71 25.41 39.06
N LYS A 38 38.63 26.20 39.17
CA LYS A 38 38.46 27.16 40.28
C LYS A 38 36.98 27.54 40.51
N SER A 39 36.42 26.90 41.53
CA SER A 39 35.41 27.37 42.50
C SER A 39 34.68 28.70 42.26
N LYS A 40 33.34 28.67 42.28
CA LYS A 40 32.56 29.42 43.30
C LYS A 40 31.11 28.90 43.33
N ALA A 41 30.73 28.36 44.48
CA ALA A 41 29.33 28.24 44.84
C ALA A 41 28.74 29.66 44.97
N ALA A 42 27.74 29.97 44.15
CA ALA A 42 26.83 31.08 44.38
C ALA A 42 25.46 30.62 43.90
N GLY A 43 24.58 30.38 44.87
CA GLY A 43 23.23 29.93 44.62
C GLY A 43 22.47 30.92 43.77
N THR A 44 21.98 30.45 42.63
CA THR A 44 20.75 30.98 42.04
C THR A 44 19.89 29.76 41.75
N LYS A 45 19.02 29.43 42.72
CA LYS A 45 17.88 28.56 42.46
C LYS A 45 16.98 29.33 41.50
N THR A 46 17.31 29.29 40.21
CA THR A 46 16.40 29.70 39.15
C THR A 46 15.25 28.73 39.26
N ALA A 47 14.18 29.19 39.91
CA ALA A 47 12.90 28.51 39.92
C ALA A 47 12.52 28.30 38.46
N MET A 48 12.82 27.09 37.94
CA MET A 48 12.40 26.69 36.62
C MET A 48 10.88 26.76 36.64
N LYS A 49 10.35 27.80 36.00
CA LYS A 49 8.92 28.03 35.83
C LYS A 49 8.33 26.74 35.28
N ALA A 50 7.63 26.00 36.15
CA ALA A 50 6.98 24.76 35.78
C ALA A 50 6.08 25.06 34.58
N MET A 51 6.52 24.67 33.38
CA MET A 51 5.73 24.85 32.18
C MET A 51 4.45 24.04 32.37
N LYS A 52 3.31 24.74 32.39
CA LYS A 52 1.98 24.14 32.39
C LYS A 52 1.98 23.01 31.35
N ALA A 53 1.67 21.78 31.77
CA ALA A 53 1.62 20.65 30.86
C ALA A 53 0.71 21.00 29.67
N LYS A 54 1.25 20.95 28.45
CA LYS A 54 0.47 21.23 27.24
C LYS A 54 -0.66 20.20 27.17
N ARG A 55 -1.91 20.69 27.19
CA ARG A 55 -3.10 19.86 27.08
C ARG A 55 -2.99 18.97 25.84
N VAL A 56 -3.11 17.64 26.03
CA VAL A 56 -3.07 16.68 24.93
C VAL A 56 -4.23 16.99 23.97
N PRO A 57 -3.96 17.19 22.67
CA PRO A 57 -5.02 17.51 21.72
C PRO A 57 -5.96 16.30 21.55
N LYS A 58 -7.27 16.58 21.60
CA LYS A 58 -8.36 15.60 21.39
C LYS A 58 -8.33 14.98 19.99
N ILE A 59 -7.77 15.69 19.00
CA ILE A 59 -7.64 15.26 17.61
C ILE A 59 -6.24 14.71 17.34
N ALA A 60 -6.18 13.50 16.79
CA ALA A 60 -4.96 12.85 16.36
C ALA A 60 -4.48 13.34 14.99
N ARG A 61 -3.30 13.96 14.99
CA ARG A 61 -2.56 14.43 13.81
C ARG A 61 -1.28 13.61 13.59
N GLY A 62 -0.80 13.60 12.35
CA GLY A 62 0.46 12.98 11.94
C GLY A 62 0.35 11.51 11.51
N ARG A 63 1.50 10.91 11.17
CA ARG A 63 1.62 9.55 10.61
C ARG A 63 1.01 8.47 11.50
N PHE A 64 1.11 8.63 12.82
CA PHE A 64 0.61 7.69 13.82
C PHE A 64 -0.80 8.03 14.34
N ALA A 65 -1.55 8.90 13.66
CA ALA A 65 -2.85 9.35 14.14
C ALA A 65 -3.82 8.19 14.43
N LYS A 66 -3.97 7.26 13.48
CA LYS A 66 -4.85 6.09 13.63
C LYS A 66 -4.40 5.16 14.77
N SER A 67 -3.09 4.99 14.95
CA SER A 67 -2.55 4.18 16.04
C SER A 67 -2.80 4.81 17.41
N GLN A 68 -2.67 6.13 17.52
CA GLN A 68 -2.90 6.86 18.77
C GLN A 68 -4.37 6.80 19.19
N VAL A 69 -5.30 6.89 18.23
CA VAL A 69 -6.74 6.75 18.49
C VAL A 69 -7.08 5.32 18.94
N LEU A 70 -6.53 4.31 18.26
CA LEU A 70 -6.75 2.92 18.66
C LEU A 70 -6.16 2.59 20.04
N SER A 71 -5.09 3.29 20.44
CA SER A 71 -4.48 3.15 21.77
C SER A 71 -5.16 4.00 22.85
N GLY A 72 -6.27 4.69 22.53
CA GLY A 72 -7.00 5.55 23.47
C GLY A 72 -6.31 6.87 23.83
N LYS A 73 -5.13 7.18 23.28
CA LYS A 73 -4.40 8.43 23.59
C LYS A 73 -5.13 9.68 23.10
N ARG A 74 -6.02 9.52 22.12
CA ARG A 74 -6.79 10.59 21.46
C ARG A 74 -8.14 10.06 21.01
N GLU A 75 -9.13 10.92 20.88
CA GLU A 75 -10.51 10.49 20.63
C GLU A 75 -10.82 10.27 19.15
N LYS A 76 -10.33 11.15 18.27
CA LYS A 76 -10.63 11.10 16.83
C LYS A 76 -9.44 11.48 15.98
N THR A 77 -9.36 10.94 14.78
CA THR A 77 -8.37 11.37 13.76
C THR A 77 -8.80 12.67 13.07
N VAL A 78 -7.91 13.31 12.31
CA VAL A 78 -8.26 14.49 11.47
C VAL A 78 -9.45 14.21 10.54
N GLY A 79 -9.55 12.99 10.00
CA GLY A 79 -10.67 12.57 9.16
C GLY A 79 -11.90 12.08 9.93
N GLY A 80 -12.04 12.42 11.22
CA GLY A 80 -13.22 12.12 12.03
C GLY A 80 -13.38 10.66 12.48
N VAL A 81 -12.45 9.76 12.13
CA VAL A 81 -12.54 8.35 12.49
C VAL A 81 -12.15 8.15 13.96
N LYS A 82 -13.07 7.54 14.74
CA LYS A 82 -12.89 7.09 16.13
C LYS A 82 -12.30 5.68 16.20
N ALA A 83 -11.99 5.20 17.40
CA ALA A 83 -11.44 3.86 17.65
C ALA A 83 -12.35 2.74 17.08
N ASP A 84 -13.67 2.87 17.22
CA ASP A 84 -14.66 1.89 16.74
C ASP A 84 -14.58 1.64 15.23
N GLY A 85 -14.19 2.67 14.48
CA GLY A 85 -14.05 2.63 13.02
C GLY A 85 -12.68 2.16 12.55
N LEU A 86 -11.75 1.80 13.45
CA LEU A 86 -10.40 1.36 13.14
C LEU A 86 -10.23 -0.15 13.41
N MET A 87 -9.28 -0.75 12.71
CA MET A 87 -8.88 -2.15 12.87
C MET A 87 -7.38 -2.30 12.61
N LYS A 88 -6.74 -3.31 13.19
CA LYS A 88 -5.38 -3.74 12.83
C LYS A 88 -5.46 -4.81 11.74
N ASN A 89 -4.70 -4.63 10.67
CA ASN A 89 -4.50 -5.65 9.64
C ASN A 89 -3.44 -6.68 10.12
N LYS A 90 -3.35 -7.85 9.48
CA LYS A 90 -2.33 -8.89 9.71
C LYS A 90 -0.89 -8.37 9.65
N ARG A 91 -0.65 -7.29 8.90
CA ARG A 91 0.65 -6.60 8.82
C ARG A 91 0.90 -5.60 9.96
N GLY A 92 0.09 -5.60 11.01
CA GLY A 92 0.17 -4.65 12.13
C GLY A 92 -0.28 -3.21 11.83
N LYS A 93 -0.60 -2.88 10.57
CA LYS A 93 -1.04 -1.53 10.17
C LYS A 93 -2.47 -1.24 10.63
N VAL A 94 -2.68 -0.08 11.25
CA VAL A 94 -4.02 0.41 11.62
C VAL A 94 -4.71 1.06 10.42
N VAL A 95 -5.84 0.49 10.00
CA VAL A 95 -6.64 0.91 8.84
C VAL A 95 -8.08 1.14 9.29
N SER A 96 -8.85 1.96 8.57
CA SER A 96 -10.29 2.11 8.85
C SER A 96 -11.08 0.90 8.35
N LYS A 97 -12.10 0.50 9.12
CA LYS A 97 -12.98 -0.62 8.77
C LYS A 97 -13.66 -0.43 7.42
N ARG A 98 -14.10 0.80 7.14
CA ARG A 98 -14.65 1.20 5.83
C ARG A 98 -13.69 0.94 4.67
N MET A 99 -12.42 1.31 4.82
CA MET A 99 -11.41 1.11 3.77
C MET A 99 -11.09 -0.37 3.57
N SER A 100 -11.03 -1.15 4.66
CA SER A 100 -10.87 -2.60 4.60
C SER A 100 -12.04 -3.28 3.89
N ALA A 101 -13.28 -2.92 4.22
CA ALA A 101 -14.47 -3.44 3.55
C ALA A 101 -14.49 -3.09 2.05
N ARG A 102 -14.14 -1.84 1.71
CA ARG A 102 -13.99 -1.40 0.32
C ARG A 102 -12.97 -2.26 -0.43
N ALA A 103 -11.77 -2.44 0.12
CA ALA A 103 -10.72 -3.24 -0.50
C ALA A 103 -11.15 -4.70 -0.74
N ARG A 104 -11.86 -5.32 0.22
CA ARG A 104 -12.39 -6.69 0.07
C ARG A 104 -13.39 -6.80 -1.09
N ARG A 105 -14.27 -5.81 -1.28
CA ARG A 105 -15.20 -5.79 -2.42
C ARG A 105 -14.50 -5.73 -3.77
N PHE A 106 -13.41 -4.96 -3.87
CA PHE A 106 -12.63 -4.88 -5.11
C PHE A 106 -11.77 -6.12 -5.36
N TYR A 107 -11.40 -6.86 -4.32
CA TYR A 107 -10.53 -8.03 -4.43
C TYR A 107 -11.13 -9.15 -5.27
N HIS A 108 -12.45 -9.34 -5.21
CA HIS A 108 -13.19 -10.33 -6.01
C HIS A 108 -12.93 -10.20 -7.53
N ASN A 109 -12.64 -9.00 -8.03
CA ASN A 109 -12.38 -8.80 -9.46
C ASN A 109 -10.97 -9.29 -9.87
N VAL A 110 -10.04 -9.38 -8.92
CA VAL A 110 -8.62 -9.70 -9.16
C VAL A 110 -8.31 -11.15 -8.77
N GLU A 111 -9.02 -11.68 -7.79
CA GLU A 111 -8.90 -13.05 -7.27
C GLU A 111 -8.90 -14.13 -8.36
N PRO A 112 -9.85 -14.14 -9.34
CA PRO A 112 -9.87 -15.17 -10.38
C PRO A 112 -8.60 -15.21 -11.24
N TRP A 113 -7.99 -14.05 -11.49
CA TRP A 113 -6.75 -13.94 -12.25
C TRP A 113 -5.55 -14.46 -11.44
N ILE A 114 -5.50 -14.14 -10.14
CA ILE A 114 -4.43 -14.62 -9.24
C ILE A 114 -4.48 -16.14 -9.14
N GLU A 115 -5.65 -16.73 -8.95
CA GLU A 115 -5.82 -18.18 -8.86
C GLU A 115 -5.40 -18.88 -10.16
N SER A 116 -5.78 -18.32 -11.31
CA SER A 116 -5.36 -18.85 -12.63
C SER A 116 -3.84 -18.87 -12.79
N ILE A 117 -3.13 -17.88 -12.23
CA ILE A 117 -1.67 -17.85 -12.22
C ILE A 117 -1.10 -18.92 -11.28
N VAL A 118 -1.70 -19.13 -10.11
CA VAL A 118 -1.26 -20.16 -9.15
C VAL A 118 -1.38 -21.55 -9.77
N GLU A 119 -2.53 -21.84 -10.39
CA GLU A 119 -2.79 -23.09 -11.10
C GLU A 119 -1.82 -23.29 -12.27
N ALA A 120 -1.59 -22.25 -13.09
CA ALA A 120 -0.61 -22.31 -14.17
C ALA A 120 0.82 -22.57 -13.67
N ARG A 121 1.22 -22.02 -12.52
CA ARG A 121 2.53 -22.28 -11.91
C ARG A 121 2.66 -23.72 -11.42
N GLN A 122 1.59 -24.28 -10.86
CA GLN A 122 1.54 -25.68 -10.44
C GLN A 122 1.68 -26.60 -11.66
N ALA A 123 0.90 -26.36 -12.72
CA ALA A 123 0.95 -27.17 -13.95
C ALA A 123 2.32 -27.13 -14.66
N LEU A 124 3.04 -26.00 -14.58
CA LEU A 124 4.37 -25.84 -15.16
C LEU A 124 5.52 -26.16 -14.19
N HIS A 125 5.22 -26.49 -12.93
CA HIS A 125 6.19 -26.75 -11.85
C HIS A 125 7.27 -25.66 -11.71
N THR A 126 6.92 -24.40 -11.97
CA THR A 126 7.86 -23.27 -11.91
C THR A 126 8.07 -22.82 -10.46
N LYS A 127 9.32 -22.82 -10.01
CA LYS A 127 9.73 -22.38 -8.67
C LYS A 127 10.44 -21.04 -8.74
N GLY A 128 10.25 -20.20 -7.72
CA GLY A 128 10.86 -18.88 -7.62
C GLY A 128 10.14 -17.79 -8.42
N PHE A 129 10.86 -16.69 -8.66
CA PHE A 129 10.31 -15.54 -9.36
C PHE A 129 10.36 -15.74 -10.88
N VAL A 130 9.22 -15.60 -11.55
CA VAL A 130 9.10 -15.64 -13.01
C VAL A 130 8.36 -14.41 -13.48
N LEU A 131 8.97 -13.66 -14.41
CA LEU A 131 8.35 -12.52 -15.06
C LEU A 131 7.23 -13.00 -16.00
N ILE A 132 5.99 -12.60 -15.71
CA ILE A 132 4.83 -12.93 -16.54
C ILE A 132 4.92 -12.14 -17.85
N ASN A 133 4.76 -12.82 -18.99
CA ASN A 133 4.91 -12.23 -20.32
C ASN A 133 6.27 -11.55 -20.54
N GLY A 134 7.32 -12.12 -19.94
CA GLY A 134 8.69 -11.65 -20.11
C GLY A 134 9.36 -12.14 -21.39
N LYS A 135 10.66 -11.86 -21.51
CA LYS A 135 11.50 -12.34 -22.62
C LYS A 135 11.73 -13.86 -22.56
N THR A 136 11.67 -14.43 -21.36
CA THR A 136 11.92 -15.86 -21.13
C THR A 136 10.78 -16.73 -21.66
N LEU A 137 11.12 -17.89 -22.20
CA LEU A 137 10.14 -18.86 -22.73
C LEU A 137 9.14 -19.31 -21.63
N VAL A 138 9.65 -19.55 -20.43
CA VAL A 138 8.83 -19.93 -19.26
C VAL A 138 7.81 -18.84 -18.90
N GLY A 139 8.21 -17.56 -18.96
CA GLY A 139 7.31 -16.44 -18.66
C GLY A 139 6.20 -16.26 -19.68
N LYS A 140 6.48 -16.53 -20.96
CA LYS A 140 5.49 -16.54 -22.04
C LYS A 140 4.54 -17.74 -21.90
N ALA A 141 5.07 -18.94 -21.65
CA ALA A 141 4.27 -20.14 -21.47
C ALA A 141 3.31 -20.04 -20.27
N LEU A 142 3.79 -19.47 -19.15
CA LEU A 142 2.97 -19.19 -17.97
C LEU A 142 1.81 -18.25 -18.30
N TYR A 143 2.07 -17.16 -19.01
CA TYR A 143 1.04 -16.20 -19.40
C TYR A 143 -0.05 -16.85 -20.27
N VAL A 144 0.34 -17.62 -21.28
CA VAL A 144 -0.60 -18.30 -22.18
C VAL A 144 -1.49 -19.29 -21.40
N LYS A 145 -0.89 -20.14 -20.56
CA LYS A 145 -1.66 -21.09 -19.74
C LYS A 145 -2.58 -20.40 -18.74
N ALA A 146 -2.09 -19.38 -18.03
CA ALA A 146 -2.91 -18.62 -17.07
C ALA A 146 -4.10 -17.93 -17.76
N LYS A 147 -3.90 -17.39 -18.97
CA LYS A 147 -4.97 -16.75 -19.74
C LYS A 147 -6.02 -17.77 -20.21
N ALA A 148 -5.61 -18.97 -20.61
CA ALA A 148 -6.52 -20.05 -20.96
C ALA A 148 -7.39 -20.48 -19.77
N ILE A 149 -6.77 -20.73 -18.61
CA ILE A 149 -7.49 -21.08 -17.37
C ILE A 149 -8.45 -19.95 -16.95
N TYR A 150 -8.00 -18.69 -17.04
CA TYR A 150 -8.84 -17.54 -16.70
C TYR A 150 -10.05 -17.41 -17.65
N ALA A 151 -9.85 -17.63 -18.95
CA ALA A 151 -10.94 -17.62 -19.92
C ALA A 151 -11.94 -18.74 -19.64
N GLU A 152 -11.48 -19.96 -19.37
CA GLU A 152 -12.35 -21.08 -18.99
C GLU A 152 -13.09 -20.81 -17.69
N ARG A 153 -12.41 -20.28 -16.68
CA ARG A 153 -13.04 -19.90 -15.41
C ARG A 153 -14.11 -18.83 -15.60
N ARG A 154 -13.86 -17.83 -16.44
CA ARG A 154 -14.84 -16.79 -16.76
C ARG A 154 -16.02 -17.34 -17.55
N ARG A 155 -15.77 -18.26 -18.49
CA ARG A 155 -16.81 -18.98 -19.25
C ARG A 155 -17.67 -19.82 -18.30
N ARG A 156 -17.04 -20.59 -17.42
CA ARG A 156 -17.72 -21.41 -16.38
C ARG A 156 -18.54 -20.55 -15.43
N ALA A 157 -18.01 -19.42 -14.95
CA ALA A 157 -18.73 -18.51 -14.09
C ALA A 157 -19.96 -17.90 -14.79
N GLY A 158 -19.84 -17.56 -16.08
CA GLY A 158 -20.97 -17.10 -16.89
C GLY A 158 -22.03 -18.20 -17.12
N ALA A 159 -21.59 -19.42 -17.40
CA ALA A 159 -22.48 -20.57 -17.58
C ALA A 159 -23.19 -20.98 -16.27
N SER A 160 -22.49 -20.95 -15.13
CA SER A 160 -23.10 -21.25 -13.83
C SER A 160 -24.10 -20.17 -13.39
N ALA A 161 -23.86 -18.90 -13.73
CA ALA A 161 -24.82 -17.82 -13.48
C ALA A 161 -26.10 -18.02 -14.30
N ALA A 162 -25.97 -18.40 -15.58
CA ALA A 162 -27.10 -18.70 -16.46
C ALA A 162 -27.89 -19.95 -16.00
N ALA A 163 -27.21 -21.00 -15.52
CA ALA A 163 -27.85 -22.19 -14.98
C ALA A 163 -28.59 -21.93 -13.66
N SER A 164 -28.08 -21.04 -12.80
CA SER A 164 -28.75 -20.66 -11.55
C SER A 164 -29.94 -19.70 -11.72
N SER A 165 -30.12 -19.12 -12.91
CA SER A 165 -31.25 -18.25 -13.24
C SER A 165 -32.34 -18.95 -14.06
N ALA A 166 -32.20 -20.25 -14.35
CA ALA A 166 -33.25 -21.03 -14.96
C ALA A 166 -34.35 -21.31 -13.91
N PRO A 167 -35.62 -20.90 -14.14
CA PRO A 167 -36.69 -21.19 -13.21
C PRO A 167 -36.89 -22.70 -13.14
N SER A 168 -36.88 -23.27 -11.93
CA SER A 168 -37.29 -24.65 -11.67
C SER A 168 -38.67 -24.88 -12.26
N ALA A 169 -38.72 -25.57 -13.40
CA ALA A 169 -39.97 -26.10 -13.93
C ALA A 169 -40.36 -27.27 -13.04
N GLU A 170 -41.35 -27.06 -12.18
CA GLU A 170 -42.00 -28.14 -11.44
C GLU A 170 -42.62 -29.15 -12.43
N PRO A 171 -42.45 -30.47 -12.22
CA PRO A 171 -43.09 -31.46 -13.05
C PRO A 171 -44.58 -31.53 -12.72
N VAL A 172 -45.42 -30.95 -13.59
CA VAL A 172 -46.88 -31.06 -13.53
C VAL A 172 -47.27 -32.53 -13.67
N GLN A 173 -47.80 -33.09 -12.58
CA GLN A 173 -48.40 -34.42 -12.53
C GLN A 173 -49.58 -34.49 -13.51
N GLN A 174 -49.53 -35.44 -14.44
CA GLN A 174 -50.63 -35.73 -15.34
C GLN A 174 -51.76 -36.43 -14.57
N PRO A 175 -53.03 -36.01 -14.70
CA PRO A 175 -54.15 -36.74 -14.11
C PRO A 175 -54.41 -38.00 -14.94
N VAL A 176 -54.29 -39.16 -14.29
CA VAL A 176 -54.74 -40.45 -14.83
C VAL A 176 -56.26 -40.41 -14.97
N ALA A 177 -56.74 -40.63 -16.20
CA ALA A 177 -58.16 -40.70 -16.52
C ALA A 177 -58.82 -41.89 -15.82
N ALA A 178 -60.03 -41.66 -15.29
CA ALA A 178 -60.93 -42.67 -14.76
C ALA A 178 -61.80 -43.27 -15.87
#